data_AF-A0A258E746-F1
#
_entry.id   AF-A0A258E746-F1
#
_cell.length_a   1.000
_cell.length_b   1.000
_cell.length_c   1.000
_cell.angle_alpha   90.00
_cell.angle_beta   90.00
_cell.angle_gamma   90.00
#
_symmetry.space_group_name_H-M   'P 1'
#
loop_
_entity.id
_entity.type
_entity.pdbx_description
1 polymer ?
#
loop_
_entity_poly.entity_id
_entity_poly.type
_entity_poly.pdbx_seq_one_letter_code
_entity_poly.pdbx_strand_id
1 'polypeptide(L)'
;MKNIYLSLLLVFAFAFLANAQKKDTPSLISRSRLSESNLSQLDKNQLEKLKNLDYLNSVTLIDIVNIDDLMGRDEISITIPGLDKNIVSRKIMGQRNSEASMWIGEGENSQIVLSSTKGEVSGHISTGNQSFEIQHLPDGQAILLDYDMEKINLLECEQPHSMSKDSNSKENDFKPTTKVSSETGDQNNRIANTSAVVRVLFLFTPAAANSGQNLVNMANTALAQWQTAVINSNTLVALDLAGVLPLNF
;
A
#
# COMPACT_ATOMS: atom_id res chain seq x y z
N MET A 1 11.47 16.70 60.99
CA MET A 1 11.20 15.60 60.04
C MET A 1 9.78 15.70 59.46
N LYS A 2 9.44 16.78 58.72
CA LYS A 2 8.12 16.94 58.09
C LYS A 2 8.16 17.31 56.59
N ASN A 3 9.33 17.62 56.05
CA ASN A 3 9.47 18.12 54.67
C ASN A 3 9.93 17.07 53.64
N ILE A 4 10.27 15.85 54.07
CA ILE A 4 10.74 14.79 53.14
C ILE A 4 9.56 14.05 52.49
N TYR A 5 8.44 13.89 53.21
CA TYR A 5 7.26 13.20 52.70
C TYR A 5 6.52 13.98 51.60
N LEU A 6 6.58 15.32 51.62
CA LEU A 6 5.93 16.17 50.62
C LEU A 6 6.66 16.09 49.26
N SER A 7 8.00 15.97 49.28
CA SER A 7 8.82 15.81 48.07
C SER A 7 8.62 14.44 47.42
N LEU A 8 8.48 13.38 48.22
CA LEU A 8 8.28 12.02 47.72
C LEU A 8 6.90 11.84 47.05
N LEU A 9 5.87 12.50 47.58
CA LEU A 9 4.50 12.44 47.06
C LEU A 9 4.37 13.18 45.72
N LEU A 10 5.14 14.27 45.54
CA LEU A 10 5.19 15.02 44.29
C LEU A 10 5.85 14.20 43.16
N VAL A 11 6.94 13.50 43.45
CA VAL A 11 7.64 12.64 42.46
C VAL A 11 6.77 11.44 42.04
N PHE A 12 6.00 10.88 42.97
CA PHE A 12 5.03 9.83 42.65
C PHE A 12 3.87 10.33 41.78
N ALA A 13 3.38 11.55 42.00
CA ALA A 13 2.34 12.15 41.16
C ALA A 13 2.83 12.40 39.71
N PHE A 14 4.08 12.81 39.51
CA PHE A 14 4.64 12.96 38.16
C PHE A 14 4.87 11.63 37.44
N ALA A 15 5.26 10.56 38.16
CA ALA A 15 5.38 9.22 37.57
C ALA A 15 4.02 8.65 37.13
N PHE A 16 2.93 8.97 37.84
CA PHE A 16 1.57 8.59 37.44
C PHE A 16 0.98 9.48 36.34
N LEU A 17 1.37 10.74 36.22
CA LEU A 17 0.97 11.59 35.08
C LEU A 17 1.71 11.22 33.77
N ALA A 18 2.94 10.75 33.84
CA ALA A 18 3.69 10.31 32.65
C ALA A 18 3.12 9.04 32.02
N ASN A 19 2.46 8.18 32.80
CA ASN A 19 1.82 6.95 32.31
C ASN A 19 0.33 7.14 31.94
N ALA A 20 -0.25 8.32 32.14
CA ALA A 20 -1.67 8.59 31.88
C ALA A 20 -1.96 9.20 30.50
N GLN A 21 -0.95 9.37 29.64
CA GLN A 21 -1.14 9.80 28.26
C GLN A 21 -0.64 8.76 27.26
N LYS A 22 -1.11 7.52 27.38
CA LYS A 22 -1.33 6.70 26.18
C LYS A 22 -2.49 7.36 25.44
N LYS A 23 -2.20 8.44 24.73
CA LYS A 23 -3.16 9.17 23.91
C LYS A 23 -3.77 8.13 22.98
N ASP A 24 -5.07 7.86 23.12
CA ASP A 24 -5.81 6.98 22.22
C ASP A 24 -5.58 7.49 20.80
N THR A 25 -4.61 6.89 20.11
CA THR A 25 -4.40 7.16 18.71
C THR A 25 -5.61 6.55 18.01
N PRO A 26 -6.47 7.36 17.36
CA PRO A 26 -7.61 6.83 16.64
C PRO A 26 -7.12 5.77 15.67
N SER A 27 -7.82 4.62 15.62
CA SER A 27 -7.47 3.54 14.72
C SER A 27 -7.46 4.08 13.29
N LEU A 28 -6.39 3.78 12.55
CA LEU A 28 -6.26 4.20 11.15
C LEU A 28 -7.41 3.68 10.28
N ILE A 29 -7.87 2.47 10.58
CA ILE A 29 -8.96 1.79 9.88
C ILE A 29 -10.03 1.47 10.91
N SER A 30 -11.28 1.72 10.56
CA SER A 30 -12.42 1.30 11.36
C SER A 30 -13.53 0.80 10.45
N ARG A 31 -14.42 -0.04 10.97
CA ARG A 31 -15.60 -0.45 10.22
C ARG A 31 -16.44 0.79 9.94
N SER A 32 -16.89 0.94 8.69
CA SER A 32 -17.67 2.12 8.32
C SER A 32 -18.97 2.19 9.11
N ARG A 33 -19.37 3.42 9.43
CA ARG A 33 -20.71 3.69 9.99
C ARG A 33 -21.81 3.58 8.94
N LEU A 34 -21.45 3.65 7.67
CA LEU A 34 -22.38 3.46 6.56
C LEU A 34 -22.67 1.97 6.38
N SER A 35 -23.94 1.68 6.10
CA SER A 35 -24.36 0.36 5.67
C SER A 35 -24.42 0.30 4.15
N GLU A 36 -24.42 -0.90 3.59
CA GLU A 36 -24.57 -1.09 2.14
C GLU A 36 -25.85 -0.45 1.59
N SER A 37 -26.90 -0.34 2.41
CA SER A 37 -28.13 0.33 2.01
C SER A 37 -27.93 1.81 1.65
N ASN A 38 -26.94 2.47 2.26
CA ASN A 38 -26.59 3.87 2.05
C ASN A 38 -25.77 4.12 0.79
N LEU A 39 -25.22 3.07 0.17
CA LEU A 39 -24.39 3.20 -1.02
C LEU A 39 -25.23 3.53 -2.26
N SER A 40 -24.58 4.17 -3.24
CA SER A 40 -25.16 4.36 -4.57
C SER A 40 -25.38 3.02 -5.28
N GLN A 41 -26.17 3.02 -6.36
CA GLN A 41 -26.35 1.80 -7.14
C GLN A 41 -25.05 1.34 -7.80
N LEU A 42 -24.18 2.27 -8.19
CA LEU A 42 -22.89 1.97 -8.81
C LEU A 42 -21.98 1.25 -7.81
N ASP A 43 -21.85 1.80 -6.60
CA ASP A 43 -21.06 1.22 -5.52
C ASP A 43 -21.62 -0.13 -5.06
N LYS A 44 -22.94 -0.28 -4.96
CA LYS A 44 -23.60 -1.56 -4.67
C LYS A 44 -23.24 -2.62 -5.71
N ASN A 45 -23.37 -2.29 -6.99
CA ASN A 45 -23.05 -3.23 -8.07
C ASN A 45 -21.57 -3.65 -8.03
N GLN A 46 -20.67 -2.71 -7.74
CA GLN A 46 -19.24 -3.00 -7.62
C GLN A 46 -18.92 -3.87 -6.41
N LEU A 47 -19.50 -3.54 -5.25
CA LEU A 47 -19.33 -4.30 -4.02
C LEU A 47 -19.81 -5.75 -4.19
N GLU A 48 -20.96 -5.94 -4.83
CA GLU A 48 -21.48 -7.29 -5.13
C GLU A 48 -20.58 -8.06 -6.10
N LYS A 49 -19.99 -7.41 -7.12
CA LYS A 49 -18.98 -8.08 -7.97
C LYS A 49 -17.80 -8.57 -7.15
N LEU A 50 -17.27 -7.72 -6.27
CA LEU A 50 -16.14 -8.05 -5.41
C LEU A 50 -16.46 -9.20 -4.45
N LYS A 51 -17.62 -9.19 -3.79
CA LYS A 51 -18.06 -10.28 -2.90
C LYS A 51 -18.20 -11.63 -3.58
N ASN A 52 -18.41 -11.65 -4.90
CA ASN A 52 -18.53 -12.87 -5.69
C ASN A 52 -17.18 -13.43 -6.16
N LEU A 53 -16.06 -12.75 -5.85
CA LEU A 53 -14.72 -13.28 -6.13
C LEU A 53 -14.36 -14.35 -5.11
N ASP A 54 -14.04 -15.54 -5.60
CA ASP A 54 -13.75 -16.72 -4.78
C ASP A 54 -12.44 -16.61 -3.98
N TYR A 55 -11.49 -15.83 -4.50
CA TYR A 55 -10.18 -15.54 -3.88
C TYR A 55 -10.21 -14.44 -2.80
N LEU A 56 -11.40 -13.97 -2.41
CA LEU A 56 -11.57 -13.06 -1.27
C LEU A 56 -12.23 -13.78 -0.10
N ASN A 57 -11.63 -13.67 1.09
CA ASN A 57 -12.24 -14.12 2.35
C ASN A 57 -13.39 -13.20 2.76
N SER A 58 -13.20 -11.88 2.59
CA SER A 58 -14.22 -10.89 2.91
C SER A 58 -14.02 -9.57 2.16
N VAL A 59 -15.12 -8.81 2.07
CA VAL A 59 -15.16 -7.44 1.55
C VAL A 59 -15.91 -6.59 2.58
N THR A 60 -15.24 -5.60 3.16
CA THR A 60 -15.79 -4.81 4.27
C THR A 60 -15.73 -3.32 3.98
N LEU A 61 -16.84 -2.59 4.19
CA LEU A 61 -16.82 -1.12 4.18
C LEU A 61 -16.03 -0.59 5.38
N ILE A 62 -15.12 0.34 5.13
CA ILE A 62 -14.26 0.92 6.15
C ILE A 62 -14.25 2.45 6.09
N ASP A 63 -14.03 3.06 7.25
CA ASP A 63 -13.61 4.45 7.35
C ASP A 63 -12.08 4.46 7.57
N ILE A 64 -11.36 5.24 6.76
CA ILE A 64 -9.91 5.38 6.84
C ILE A 64 -9.51 6.84 7.04
N VAL A 65 -8.53 7.07 7.91
CA VAL A 65 -7.99 8.41 8.17
C VAL A 65 -7.16 8.88 6.97
N ASN A 66 -7.13 10.18 6.72
CA ASN A 66 -6.27 10.75 5.69
C ASN A 66 -4.79 10.42 6.00
N ILE A 67 -4.09 9.86 5.02
CA ILE A 67 -2.65 9.54 5.12
C ILE A 67 -1.83 10.77 5.52
N ASP A 68 -2.26 11.97 5.16
CA ASP A 68 -1.55 13.20 5.53
C ASP A 68 -1.45 13.43 7.04
N ASP A 69 -2.43 12.96 7.81
CA ASP A 69 -2.44 13.02 9.27
C ASP A 69 -1.46 12.01 9.91
N LEU A 70 -0.91 11.10 9.11
CA LEU A 70 0.05 10.08 9.54
C LEU A 70 1.49 10.50 9.30
N MET A 71 1.75 11.48 8.43
CA MET A 71 3.12 11.86 8.05
C MET A 71 3.99 12.30 9.23
N GLY A 72 3.40 12.99 10.20
CA GLY A 72 4.06 13.44 11.42
C GLY A 72 4.21 12.36 12.50
N ARG A 73 3.73 11.14 12.27
CA ARG A 73 3.76 10.04 13.24
C ARG A 73 4.90 9.09 12.89
N ASP A 74 5.66 8.69 13.90
CA ASP A 74 6.74 7.70 13.74
C ASP A 74 6.24 6.27 13.92
N GLU A 75 5.08 6.11 14.54
CA GLU A 75 4.41 4.84 14.75
C GLU A 75 2.90 5.02 14.60
N ILE A 76 2.25 4.02 14.02
CA ILE A 76 0.80 3.91 13.94
C ILE A 76 0.34 2.57 14.51
N SER A 77 -0.86 2.57 15.10
CA SER A 77 -1.57 1.36 15.49
C SER A 77 -2.83 1.25 14.65
N ILE A 78 -3.05 0.09 14.04
CA ILE A 78 -4.19 -0.18 13.17
C ILE A 78 -5.00 -1.33 13.76
N THR A 79 -6.31 -1.14 13.85
CA THR A 79 -7.26 -2.23 14.08
C THR A 79 -7.88 -2.60 12.74
N ILE A 80 -7.64 -3.84 12.30
CA ILE A 80 -8.24 -4.35 11.06
C ILE A 80 -9.55 -5.08 11.42
N PRO A 81 -10.70 -4.73 10.82
CA PRO A 81 -11.92 -5.49 10.99
C PRO A 81 -11.70 -6.97 10.65
N GLY A 82 -12.00 -7.87 11.60
CA GLY A 82 -11.76 -9.32 11.44
C GLY A 82 -10.45 -9.82 12.05
N LEU A 83 -9.55 -8.93 12.50
CA LEU A 83 -8.38 -9.30 13.29
C LEU A 83 -8.58 -8.94 14.77
N ASP A 84 -8.29 -9.91 15.64
CA ASP A 84 -8.37 -9.73 17.10
C ASP A 84 -7.21 -8.89 17.67
N LYS A 85 -6.17 -8.67 16.88
CA LYS A 85 -4.95 -7.98 17.31
C LYS A 85 -4.74 -6.68 16.54
N ASN A 86 -4.32 -5.65 17.27
CA ASN A 86 -3.83 -4.43 16.67
C ASN A 86 -2.46 -4.66 16.04
N ILE A 87 -2.26 -4.10 14.86
CA ILE A 87 -0.97 -4.06 14.18
C ILE A 87 -0.29 -2.76 14.56
N VAL A 88 0.90 -2.84 15.14
CA VAL A 88 1.75 -1.68 15.41
C VAL A 88 2.82 -1.64 14.34
N SER A 89 2.94 -0.50 13.68
CA SER A 89 3.87 -0.32 12.57
C SER A 89 4.63 0.99 12.70
N ARG A 90 5.95 0.89 12.61
CA ARG A 90 6.86 2.03 12.62
C ARG A 90 7.02 2.55 11.20
N LYS A 91 6.94 3.87 11.05
CA LYS A 91 7.21 4.54 9.77
C LYS A 91 8.66 4.27 9.34
N ILE A 92 8.81 3.73 8.13
CA ILE A 92 10.08 3.65 7.41
C ILE A 92 10.22 4.86 6.50
N MET A 93 9.12 5.23 5.85
CA MET A 93 9.10 6.33 4.90
C MET A 93 7.75 7.05 4.91
N GLY A 94 7.83 8.37 4.77
CA GLY A 94 6.71 9.20 4.34
C GLY A 94 7.17 10.09 3.20
N GLN A 95 6.41 10.13 2.11
CA GLN A 95 6.59 11.07 1.02
C GLN A 95 5.29 11.83 0.78
N ARG A 96 5.39 13.11 0.45
CA ARG A 96 4.26 13.96 0.12
C ARG A 96 4.66 14.93 -0.98
N ASN A 97 3.80 15.07 -1.97
CA ASN A 97 3.80 16.18 -2.91
C ASN A 97 2.40 16.83 -2.94
N SER A 98 2.15 17.72 -3.91
CA SER A 98 0.88 18.47 -3.99
C SER A 98 -0.33 17.61 -4.36
N GLU A 99 -0.13 16.44 -4.97
CA GLU A 99 -1.20 15.61 -5.54
C GLU A 99 -1.30 14.22 -4.90
N ALA A 100 -0.21 13.77 -4.28
CA ALA A 100 -0.09 12.43 -3.72
C ALA A 100 0.75 12.38 -2.44
N SER A 101 0.39 11.44 -1.58
CA SER A 101 1.10 11.10 -0.35
C SER A 101 1.31 9.60 -0.28
N MET A 102 2.44 9.18 0.27
CA MET A 102 2.77 7.77 0.46
C MET A 102 3.33 7.56 1.86
N TRP A 103 2.83 6.56 2.57
CA TRP A 103 3.29 6.16 3.89
C TRP A 103 3.65 4.69 3.86
N ILE A 104 4.85 4.36 4.36
CA ILE A 104 5.33 2.98 4.44
C ILE A 104 5.82 2.72 5.85
N GLY A 105 5.40 1.61 6.43
CA GLY A 105 5.88 1.18 7.73
C GLY A 105 5.91 -0.33 7.90
N GLU A 106 6.73 -0.76 8.84
CA GLU A 106 6.91 -2.16 9.21
C GLU A 106 6.71 -2.38 10.71
N GLY A 107 6.16 -3.54 11.04
CA GLY A 107 6.03 -4.09 12.37
C GLY A 107 6.68 -5.47 12.45
N GLU A 108 6.56 -6.13 13.59
CA GLU A 108 7.26 -7.40 13.87
C GLU A 108 7.04 -8.49 12.80
N ASN A 109 5.83 -8.59 12.25
CA ASN A 109 5.49 -9.52 11.17
C ASN A 109 4.52 -8.88 10.16
N SER A 110 4.60 -7.56 9.97
CA SER A 110 3.64 -6.83 9.16
C SER A 110 4.29 -5.72 8.35
N GLN A 111 3.81 -5.50 7.13
CA GLN A 111 4.17 -4.34 6.33
C GLN A 111 2.89 -3.62 5.91
N ILE A 112 2.90 -2.30 6.00
CA ILE A 112 1.80 -1.43 5.60
C ILE A 112 2.32 -0.43 4.59
N VAL A 113 1.73 -0.44 3.41
CA VAL A 113 2.01 0.49 2.32
C VAL A 113 0.71 1.22 2.01
N LEU A 114 0.71 2.53 2.14
CA LEU A 114 -0.47 3.36 1.92
C LEU A 114 -0.12 4.47 0.93
N SER A 115 -1.01 4.71 -0.02
CA SER A 115 -0.92 5.81 -1.00
C SER A 115 -2.22 6.59 -1.04
N SER A 116 -2.14 7.91 -0.97
CA SER A 116 -3.25 8.83 -1.22
C SER A 116 -2.99 9.53 -2.54
N THR A 117 -3.95 9.50 -3.44
CA THR A 117 -3.92 10.30 -4.67
C THR A 117 -5.23 11.07 -4.75
N LYS A 118 -5.17 12.40 -4.82
CA LYS A 118 -6.36 13.27 -4.82
C LYS A 118 -7.33 13.02 -3.64
N GLY A 119 -6.81 12.58 -2.50
CA GLY A 119 -7.58 12.31 -1.29
C GLY A 119 -8.10 10.86 -1.17
N GLU A 120 -8.02 10.06 -2.22
CA GLU A 120 -8.40 8.64 -2.17
C GLU A 120 -7.25 7.78 -1.65
N VAL A 121 -7.48 7.12 -0.52
CA VAL A 121 -6.51 6.22 0.11
C VAL A 121 -6.59 4.81 -0.48
N SER A 122 -5.48 4.35 -1.03
CA SER A 122 -5.25 2.97 -1.44
C SER A 122 -4.10 2.39 -0.63
N GLY A 123 -4.00 1.08 -0.56
CA GLY A 123 -2.85 0.48 0.10
C GLY A 123 -2.95 -1.00 0.31
N HIS A 124 -1.83 -1.54 0.76
CA HIS A 124 -1.63 -2.93 1.05
C HIS A 124 -1.21 -3.11 2.51
N ILE A 125 -1.77 -4.12 3.16
CA ILE A 125 -1.38 -4.51 4.53
C ILE A 125 -1.12 -6.01 4.53
N SER A 126 0.12 -6.39 4.82
CA SER A 126 0.49 -7.78 5.07
C SER A 126 0.74 -8.00 6.55
N THR A 127 0.29 -9.13 7.09
CA THR A 127 0.54 -9.53 8.49
C THR A 127 0.60 -11.05 8.60
N GLY A 128 1.79 -11.60 8.83
CA GLY A 128 2.01 -13.05 8.76
C GLY A 128 1.58 -13.62 7.41
N ASN A 129 0.55 -14.47 7.42
CA ASN A 129 0.00 -15.09 6.20
C ASN A 129 -1.25 -14.38 5.64
N GLN A 130 -1.65 -13.27 6.24
CA GLN A 130 -2.84 -12.53 5.82
C GLN A 130 -2.44 -11.31 4.99
N SER A 131 -3.27 -11.00 4.00
CA SER A 131 -3.03 -9.99 3.00
C SER A 131 -4.31 -9.20 2.78
N PHE A 132 -4.23 -7.89 2.97
CA PHE A 132 -5.37 -7.00 2.82
C PHE A 132 -5.06 -5.89 1.83
N GLU A 133 -6.07 -5.48 1.08
CA GLU A 133 -6.01 -4.33 0.18
C GLU A 133 -7.09 -3.31 0.54
N ILE A 134 -6.73 -2.05 0.45
CA ILE A 134 -7.63 -0.92 0.61
C ILE A 134 -7.88 -0.33 -0.77
N GLN A 135 -9.16 -0.23 -1.14
CA GLN A 135 -9.60 0.37 -2.38
C GLN A 135 -10.75 1.33 -2.15
N HIS A 136 -10.95 2.24 -3.09
CA HIS A 136 -12.13 3.09 -3.15
C HIS A 136 -13.12 2.52 -4.17
N LEU A 137 -14.39 2.46 -3.76
CA LEU A 137 -15.51 2.30 -4.66
C LEU A 137 -15.66 3.55 -5.55
N PRO A 138 -16.35 3.46 -6.71
CA PRO A 138 -16.48 4.57 -7.65
C PRO A 138 -16.95 5.90 -7.05
N ASP A 139 -17.85 5.89 -6.06
CA ASP A 139 -18.32 7.11 -5.39
C ASP A 139 -17.52 7.48 -4.12
N GLY A 140 -16.34 6.89 -3.94
CA GLY A 140 -15.34 7.29 -2.96
C GLY A 140 -15.42 6.60 -1.61
N GLN A 141 -16.33 5.64 -1.41
CA GLN A 141 -16.35 4.86 -0.18
C GLN A 141 -15.19 3.86 -0.14
N ALA A 142 -14.42 3.85 0.95
CA ALA A 142 -13.34 2.91 1.13
C ALA A 142 -13.83 1.51 1.53
N ILE A 143 -13.18 0.49 0.97
CA ILE A 143 -13.38 -0.92 1.28
C ILE A 143 -12.05 -1.58 1.64
N LEU A 144 -12.13 -2.59 2.49
CA LEU A 144 -11.06 -3.52 2.81
C LEU A 144 -11.37 -4.87 2.17
N LEU A 145 -10.42 -5.36 1.37
CA LEU A 145 -10.42 -6.68 0.77
C LEU A 145 -9.49 -7.58 1.59
N ASP A 146 -9.98 -8.71 2.07
CA ASP A 146 -9.17 -9.75 2.71
C ASP A 146 -8.94 -10.88 1.69
N TYR A 147 -7.69 -11.07 1.28
CA TYR A 147 -7.33 -12.04 0.27
C TYR A 147 -7.13 -13.45 0.84
N ASP A 148 -7.72 -14.42 0.15
CA ASP A 148 -7.41 -15.84 0.33
C ASP A 148 -6.15 -16.15 -0.48
N MET A 149 -4.98 -16.01 0.17
CA MET A 149 -3.69 -16.23 -0.50
C MET A 149 -3.52 -17.67 -1.00
N GLU A 150 -4.18 -18.66 -0.39
CA GLU A 150 -4.14 -20.04 -0.88
C GLU A 150 -4.83 -20.13 -2.25
N LYS A 151 -6.02 -19.53 -2.39
CA LYS A 151 -6.73 -19.50 -3.68
C LYS A 151 -6.03 -18.63 -4.72
N ILE A 152 -5.49 -17.47 -4.33
CA ILE A 152 -4.72 -16.64 -5.27
C ILE A 152 -3.54 -17.39 -5.85
N ASN A 153 -2.83 -18.17 -5.03
CA ASN A 153 -1.69 -18.97 -5.49
C ASN A 153 -2.10 -20.11 -6.43
N LEU A 154 -3.37 -20.49 -6.46
CA LEU A 154 -3.94 -21.46 -7.40
C LEU A 154 -4.47 -20.81 -8.68
N LEU A 155 -4.57 -19.48 -8.74
CA LEU A 155 -4.93 -18.78 -9.97
C LEU A 155 -3.77 -18.93 -10.96
N GLU A 156 -3.95 -19.81 -11.94
CA GLU A 156 -3.05 -19.89 -13.07
C GLU A 156 -3.24 -18.62 -13.91
N CYS A 157 -2.15 -17.87 -14.16
CA CYS A 157 -2.14 -16.98 -15.30
C CYS A 157 -2.41 -17.86 -16.53
N GLU A 158 -3.51 -17.62 -17.25
CA GLU A 158 -3.71 -18.22 -18.57
C GLU A 158 -2.40 -18.01 -19.34
N GLN A 159 -1.74 -19.12 -19.67
CA GLN A 159 -0.51 -19.05 -20.46
C GLN A 159 -0.84 -18.19 -21.67
N PRO A 160 -0.03 -17.15 -21.98
CA PRO A 160 -0.30 -16.31 -23.11
C PRO A 160 -0.56 -17.23 -24.29
N HIS A 161 -1.74 -17.10 -24.91
CA HIS A 161 -2.14 -17.89 -26.07
C HIS A 161 -0.90 -18.10 -26.90
N SER A 162 -0.48 -19.36 -27.09
CA SER A 162 0.75 -19.63 -27.82
C SER A 162 0.64 -18.85 -29.11
N MET A 163 1.38 -17.75 -29.23
CA MET A 163 1.34 -16.98 -30.46
C MET A 163 1.69 -18.01 -31.51
N SER A 164 0.84 -18.12 -32.53
CA SER A 164 1.21 -18.83 -33.74
C SER A 164 2.65 -18.45 -34.03
N LYS A 165 3.48 -19.44 -34.36
CA LYS A 165 4.88 -19.24 -34.76
C LYS A 165 4.93 -18.43 -36.06
N ASP A 166 4.52 -17.17 -36.03
CA ASP A 166 4.86 -16.17 -37.01
C ASP A 166 6.16 -15.54 -36.49
N SER A 167 7.24 -16.03 -37.08
CA SER A 167 8.64 -15.84 -36.70
C SER A 167 9.18 -14.41 -36.83
N ASN A 168 8.39 -13.39 -36.50
CA ASN A 168 8.79 -11.98 -36.54
C ASN A 168 8.44 -11.19 -35.26
N SER A 169 8.13 -11.87 -34.17
CA SER A 169 8.23 -11.27 -32.83
C SER A 169 9.71 -11.00 -32.56
N LYS A 170 10.15 -9.76 -32.70
CA LYS A 170 11.43 -9.33 -32.13
C LYS A 170 11.28 -9.37 -30.63
N GLU A 171 11.60 -10.52 -30.05
CA GLU A 171 11.95 -10.64 -28.64
C GLU A 171 12.98 -9.54 -28.36
N ASN A 172 12.57 -8.51 -27.63
CA ASN A 172 13.50 -7.51 -27.12
C ASN A 172 14.31 -8.21 -26.02
N ASP A 173 15.29 -9.00 -26.44
CA ASP A 173 16.41 -9.45 -25.63
C ASP A 173 17.14 -8.19 -25.14
N PHE A 174 16.60 -7.56 -24.10
CA PHE A 174 17.37 -6.60 -23.33
C PHE A 174 18.39 -7.40 -22.52
N LYS A 175 19.46 -7.83 -23.18
CA LYS A 175 20.69 -8.20 -22.49
C LYS A 175 21.18 -6.93 -21.81
N PRO A 176 21.30 -6.88 -20.48
CA PRO A 176 21.93 -5.76 -19.83
C PRO A 176 23.35 -5.68 -20.39
N THR A 177 23.65 -4.66 -21.20
CA THR A 177 25.00 -4.46 -21.69
C THR A 177 25.85 -3.98 -20.52
N THR A 178 26.47 -4.91 -19.79
CA THR A 178 27.64 -4.64 -18.97
C THR A 178 28.82 -4.33 -19.90
N LYS A 179 28.83 -3.14 -20.49
CA LYS A 179 30.07 -2.50 -20.92
C LYS A 179 30.61 -1.73 -19.72
N VAL A 180 31.27 -2.45 -18.81
CA VAL A 180 32.26 -1.82 -17.94
C VAL A 180 33.49 -1.60 -18.83
N SER A 181 33.59 -0.43 -19.44
CA SER A 181 34.83 0.03 -20.03
C SER A 181 35.82 0.24 -18.89
N SER A 182 36.76 -0.71 -18.76
CA SER A 182 37.93 -0.59 -17.91
C SER A 182 38.84 0.52 -18.44
N GLU A 183 38.55 1.76 -18.07
CA GLU A 183 39.52 2.84 -18.10
C GLU A 183 40.06 3.02 -16.68
N THR A 184 41.34 2.77 -16.53
CA THR A 184 42.15 3.02 -15.34
C THR A 184 42.00 4.47 -14.88
N GLY A 185 41.30 4.69 -13.77
CA GLY A 185 41.21 5.99 -13.09
C GLY A 185 40.07 6.02 -12.07
N ASP A 186 40.42 6.07 -10.79
CA ASP A 186 39.55 6.25 -9.60
C ASP A 186 38.26 5.40 -9.51
N GLN A 187 38.32 4.38 -8.65
CA GLN A 187 37.15 3.69 -8.10
C GLN A 187 36.39 4.54 -7.07
N ASN A 188 36.11 5.80 -7.41
CA ASN A 188 35.03 6.51 -6.74
C ASN A 188 33.74 6.05 -7.37
N ASN A 189 33.01 5.21 -6.63
CA ASN A 189 31.59 4.90 -6.80
C ASN A 189 30.93 5.93 -7.72
N ARG A 190 30.70 5.55 -8.99
CA ARG A 190 29.67 6.19 -9.81
C ARG A 190 28.34 5.82 -9.17
N ILE A 191 28.03 6.49 -8.06
CA ILE A 191 26.67 6.74 -7.63
C ILE A 191 26.05 7.38 -8.86
N ALA A 192 25.20 6.63 -9.56
CA ALA A 192 24.38 7.21 -10.61
C ALA A 192 23.58 8.33 -9.95
N ASN A 193 24.01 9.57 -10.13
CA ASN A 193 23.20 10.76 -9.90
C ASN A 193 22.09 10.70 -10.95
N THR A 194 21.04 9.94 -10.68
CA THR A 194 19.86 9.91 -11.52
C THR A 194 18.67 10.21 -10.64
N SER A 195 18.36 11.49 -10.48
CA SER A 195 17.00 11.95 -10.18
C SER A 195 16.07 11.66 -11.37
N ALA A 196 16.14 10.45 -11.93
CA ALA A 196 15.38 10.03 -13.08
C ALA A 196 14.03 9.51 -12.58
N VAL A 197 12.97 10.18 -13.02
CA VAL A 197 11.60 9.71 -12.84
C VAL A 197 11.27 8.82 -14.03
N VAL A 198 11.01 7.54 -13.76
CA VAL A 198 10.54 6.58 -14.76
C VAL A 198 9.01 6.61 -14.76
N ARG A 199 8.41 6.86 -15.93
CA ARG A 199 6.94 6.90 -16.06
C ARG A 199 6.42 5.53 -16.49
N VAL A 200 5.48 4.99 -15.73
CA VAL A 200 4.93 3.63 -15.91
C VAL A 200 3.51 3.71 -16.48
N LEU A 201 3.25 2.99 -17.55
CA LEU A 201 1.90 2.82 -18.08
C LEU A 201 1.36 1.45 -17.66
N PHE A 202 0.25 1.43 -16.92
CA PHE A 202 -0.41 0.19 -16.51
C PHE A 202 -1.44 -0.20 -17.57
N LEU A 203 -1.28 -1.39 -18.16
CA LEU A 203 -2.14 -1.90 -19.22
C LEU A 203 -2.97 -3.08 -18.71
N PHE A 204 -4.27 -3.10 -19.01
CA PHE A 204 -5.18 -4.13 -18.50
C PHE A 204 -6.09 -4.73 -19.57
N THR A 205 -6.45 -6.01 -19.41
CA THR A 205 -7.37 -6.70 -20.33
C THR A 205 -8.83 -6.38 -20.01
N PRO A 206 -9.78 -6.63 -20.94
CA PRO A 206 -11.21 -6.53 -20.64
C PRO A 206 -11.65 -7.43 -19.47
N ALA A 207 -11.01 -8.58 -19.27
CA ALA A 207 -11.28 -9.44 -18.12
C ALA A 207 -10.93 -8.74 -16.80
N ALA A 208 -9.74 -8.12 -16.72
CA ALA A 208 -9.34 -7.32 -15.57
C ALA A 208 -10.28 -6.13 -15.32
N ALA A 209 -10.74 -5.46 -16.39
CA ALA A 209 -11.72 -4.36 -16.30
C ALA A 209 -13.06 -4.81 -15.67
N ASN A 210 -13.45 -6.06 -15.89
CA ASN A 210 -14.70 -6.63 -15.40
C ASN A 210 -14.58 -7.30 -14.02
N SER A 211 -13.37 -7.40 -13.46
CA SER A 211 -13.11 -8.06 -12.16
C SER A 211 -13.78 -7.38 -10.95
N GLY A 212 -14.20 -6.12 -11.09
CA GLY A 212 -14.68 -5.33 -9.96
C GLY A 212 -13.58 -4.70 -9.10
N GLN A 213 -12.31 -4.93 -9.43
CA GLN A 213 -11.17 -4.28 -8.75
C GLN A 213 -10.98 -2.85 -9.25
N ASN A 214 -10.56 -1.93 -8.37
CA ASN A 214 -10.17 -0.59 -8.77
C ASN A 214 -8.72 -0.60 -9.31
N LEU A 215 -8.59 -0.70 -10.63
CA LEU A 215 -7.29 -0.82 -11.30
C LEU A 215 -6.37 0.38 -11.09
N VAL A 216 -6.92 1.57 -10.85
CA VAL A 216 -6.12 2.77 -10.54
C VAL A 216 -5.54 2.67 -9.13
N ASN A 217 -6.33 2.27 -8.14
CA ASN A 217 -5.81 2.00 -6.80
C ASN A 217 -4.77 0.88 -6.83
N MET A 218 -5.03 -0.21 -7.56
CA MET A 218 -4.09 -1.32 -7.70
C MET A 218 -2.75 -0.88 -8.31
N ALA A 219 -2.77 -0.04 -9.36
CA ALA A 219 -1.55 0.52 -9.93
C ALA A 219 -0.80 1.39 -8.92
N ASN A 220 -1.49 2.30 -8.21
CA ASN A 220 -0.86 3.15 -7.20
C ASN A 220 -0.21 2.34 -6.06
N THR A 221 -0.91 1.30 -5.56
CA THR A 221 -0.36 0.38 -4.57
C THR A 221 0.89 -0.33 -5.11
N ALA A 222 0.86 -0.83 -6.35
CA ALA A 222 2.00 -1.51 -6.95
C ALA A 222 3.21 -0.58 -7.12
N LEU A 223 3.00 0.68 -7.50
CA LEU A 223 4.07 1.69 -7.53
C LEU A 223 4.65 1.93 -6.13
N ALA A 224 3.81 2.05 -5.10
CA ALA A 224 4.26 2.26 -3.73
C ALA A 224 5.05 1.05 -3.17
N GLN A 225 4.62 -0.17 -3.48
CA GLN A 225 5.35 -1.39 -3.14
C GLN A 225 6.70 -1.45 -3.85
N TRP A 226 6.75 -1.13 -5.15
CA TRP A 226 8.01 -1.06 -5.89
C TRP A 226 8.98 -0.05 -5.28
N GLN A 227 8.47 1.11 -4.85
CA GLN A 227 9.29 2.13 -4.21
C GLN A 227 9.94 1.60 -2.92
N THR A 228 9.26 0.72 -2.19
CA THR A 228 9.83 0.00 -1.03
C THR A 228 11.02 -0.87 -1.44
N ALA A 229 10.87 -1.65 -2.51
CA ALA A 229 11.95 -2.53 -3.01
C ALA A 229 13.18 -1.73 -3.45
N VAL A 230 12.98 -0.57 -4.08
CA VAL A 230 14.08 0.31 -4.51
C VAL A 230 14.83 0.94 -3.34
N ILE A 231 14.11 1.36 -2.30
CA ILE A 231 14.72 1.88 -1.07
C ILE A 231 15.57 0.79 -0.40
N ASN A 232 15.04 -0.42 -0.28
CA ASN A 232 15.76 -1.55 0.28
C ASN A 232 17.00 -1.94 -0.56
N SER A 233 17.01 -1.56 -1.84
CA SER A 233 18.13 -1.78 -2.77
C SER A 233 19.11 -0.60 -2.84
N ASN A 234 18.99 0.41 -1.98
CA ASN A 234 19.83 1.63 -1.98
C ASN A 234 19.92 2.32 -3.36
N THR A 235 18.85 2.24 -4.15
CA THR A 235 18.78 2.81 -5.50
C THR A 235 17.94 4.09 -5.47
N LEU A 236 18.36 5.11 -6.24
CA LEU A 236 17.67 6.39 -6.34
C LEU A 236 16.93 6.46 -7.68
N VAL A 237 15.77 5.80 -7.75
CA VAL A 237 14.84 5.91 -8.90
C VAL A 237 13.44 6.12 -8.34
N ALA A 238 12.69 7.03 -8.95
CA ALA A 238 11.28 7.25 -8.65
C ALA A 238 10.43 6.74 -9.82
N LEU A 239 9.33 6.05 -9.53
CA LEU A 239 8.30 5.78 -10.53
C LEU A 239 7.17 6.80 -10.42
N ASP A 240 6.60 7.15 -11.57
CA ASP A 240 5.38 7.93 -11.68
C ASP A 240 4.38 7.18 -12.58
N LEU A 241 3.09 7.20 -12.21
CA LEU A 241 2.05 6.53 -12.98
C LEU A 241 1.64 7.42 -14.16
N ALA A 242 2.03 7.03 -15.37
CA ALA A 242 1.66 7.74 -16.60
C ALA A 242 0.18 7.60 -16.94
N GLY A 243 -0.42 6.46 -16.58
CA GLY A 243 -1.82 6.16 -16.84
C GLY A 243 -2.17 4.70 -16.61
N VAL A 244 -3.48 4.42 -16.62
CA VAL A 244 -4.07 3.08 -16.52
C VAL A 244 -5.01 2.93 -17.70
N LEU A 245 -4.63 2.13 -18.70
CA LEU A 245 -5.32 2.06 -19.99
C LEU A 245 -5.67 0.62 -20.38
N PRO A 246 -6.79 0.40 -21.08
CA PRO A 246 -7.13 -0.92 -21.61
C PRO A 246 -6.16 -1.32 -22.73
N LEU A 247 -5.87 -2.62 -22.80
CA LEU A 247 -5.25 -3.26 -23.95
C LEU A 247 -6.31 -3.37 -25.05
N ASN A 248 -6.14 -2.57 -26.10
CA ASN A 248 -6.90 -2.70 -27.33
C ASN A 248 -6.15 -3.66 -28.25
N PHE A 249 -6.72 -4.84 -28.51
CA PHE A 249 -6.27 -5.76 -29.56
C PHE A 249 -6.94 -5.42 -30.89
#